data_AF-A0A3D2F5T8-F1
#
_entry.id   AF-A0A3D2F5T8-F1
#
_cell.length_a   1.000
_cell.length_b   1.000
_cell.length_c   1.000
_cell.angle_alpha   90.00
_cell.angle_beta   90.00
_cell.angle_gamma   90.00
#
_symmetry.space_group_name_H-M   'P 1'
#
loop_
_entity.id
_entity.type
_entity.pdbx_description
1 polymer ?
#
loop_
_entity_poly.entity_id
_entity_poly.type
_entity_poly.pdbx_seq_one_letter_code
_entity_poly.pdbx_strand_id
1 'polypeptide(L)' 'LDNSNGKSNKKLVAPKYADPANPENTWTGRGRKPKWLVTALESGCTAEDFAI' A
#
# COMPACT_ATOMS: atom_id res chain seq x y z
N LEU A 1 14.03 -17.03 -12.36
CA LEU A 1 14.49 -16.15 -13.44
C LEU A 1 13.31 -16.06 -14.39
N ASP A 2 12.42 -15.08 -14.39
CA ASP A 2 12.44 -13.65 -14.14
C ASP A 2 10.98 -13.31 -13.77
N ASN A 3 10.75 -12.50 -12.73
CA ASN A 3 9.39 -12.15 -12.30
C ASN A 3 9.21 -10.65 -12.53
N SER A 4 9.28 -10.21 -13.79
CA SER A 4 9.29 -8.80 -14.13
C SER A 4 8.25 -8.43 -15.19
N ASN A 5 7.58 -7.31 -14.92
CA ASN A 5 7.14 -6.33 -15.93
C ASN A 5 5.83 -6.59 -16.71
N GLY A 6 4.71 -6.52 -15.99
CA GLY A 6 3.44 -6.12 -16.59
C GLY A 6 3.21 -4.62 -16.40
N LYS A 7 3.71 -3.77 -17.32
CA LYS A 7 3.22 -2.39 -17.52
C LYS A 7 1.81 -2.45 -18.11
N SER A 8 0.86 -3.00 -17.36
CA SER A 8 -0.55 -2.78 -17.64
C SER A 8 -0.84 -1.33 -17.28
N ASN A 9 -1.57 -0.64 -18.15
CA ASN A 9 -2.31 0.59 -17.82
C ASN A 9 -3.25 0.26 -16.65
N LYS A 10 -2.70 0.12 -15.43
CA LYS A 10 -3.47 0.00 -14.21
C LYS A 10 -4.15 1.34 -14.10
N LYS A 11 -5.43 1.38 -14.46
CA LYS A 11 -6.36 2.43 -14.06
C LYS A 11 -5.94 2.82 -12.65
N LEU A 12 -5.33 4.00 -12.51
CA LEU A 12 -4.72 4.46 -11.26
C LEU A 12 -5.85 4.48 -10.25
N VAL A 13 -5.98 3.37 -9.52
CA VAL A 13 -6.98 3.25 -8.47
C VAL A 13 -6.50 4.20 -7.41
N ALA A 14 -7.35 5.15 -7.05
CA ALA A 14 -6.99 6.14 -6.06
C ALA A 14 -6.45 5.39 -4.82
N PRO A 15 -5.22 5.71 -4.38
CA PRO A 15 -4.71 5.14 -3.16
C PRO A 15 -5.67 5.51 -2.02
N LYS A 16 -6.05 4.50 -1.24
CA LYS A 16 -6.99 4.63 -0.12
C LYS A 16 -6.22 4.88 1.17
N TYR A 17 -5.00 4.37 1.22
CA TYR A 17 -4.10 4.46 2.35
C TYR A 17 -2.70 4.86 1.86
N ALA A 18 -1.99 5.68 2.63
CA ALA A 18 -0.60 6.06 2.40
C ALA A 18 0.22 5.93 3.68
N ASP A 19 1.45 5.43 3.55
CA ASP A 19 2.39 5.35 4.64
C ASP A 19 2.85 6.77 5.06
N PRO A 20 2.75 7.16 6.35
CA PRO A 20 3.15 8.48 6.80
C PRO A 20 4.67 8.63 6.87
N ALA A 21 5.41 7.53 6.93
CA ALA A 21 6.86 7.56 6.84
C ALA A 21 7.33 7.77 5.39
N ASN A 22 6.60 7.25 4.40
CA ASN A 22 6.94 7.33 2.97
C ASN A 22 5.67 7.49 2.11
N PRO A 23 5.31 8.70 1.67
CA PRO A 23 4.06 8.94 0.93
C PRO A 23 4.02 8.28 -0.47
N GLU A 24 5.16 7.80 -0.97
CA GLU A 24 5.26 6.96 -2.17
C GLU A 24 4.66 5.56 -1.97
N ASN A 25 4.68 5.06 -0.73
CA ASN A 25 4.10 3.78 -0.36
C ASN A 25 2.61 3.93 -0.13
N THR A 26 1.83 3.59 -1.14
CA THR A 26 0.37 3.67 -1.06
C THR A 26 -0.29 2.31 -1.24
N TRP A 27 -1.47 2.15 -0.67
CA TRP A 27 -2.28 0.96 -0.79
C TRP A 27 -3.73 1.30 -1.10
N THR A 28 -4.29 0.64 -2.10
CA THR A 28 -5.66 0.91 -2.57
C THR A 28 -6.72 0.15 -1.75
N GLY A 29 -6.35 -0.53 -0.67
CA GLY A 29 -7.24 -1.41 0.10
C GLY A 29 -7.64 -2.71 -0.60
N ARG A 30 -6.96 -3.06 -1.71
CA ARG A 30 -7.22 -4.27 -2.50
C ARG A 30 -5.97 -5.14 -2.55
N GLY A 31 -6.15 -6.45 -2.43
CA GLY A 31 -5.07 -7.44 -2.55
C GLY A 31 -4.19 -7.55 -1.31
N ARG A 32 -2.93 -7.95 -1.51
CA ARG A 32 -1.97 -8.21 -0.42
C ARG A 32 -1.60 -6.90 0.27
N LYS A 33 -1.67 -6.88 1.61
CA LYS A 33 -1.24 -5.75 2.43
C LYS A 33 0.26 -5.52 2.23
N PRO A 34 0.71 -4.27 2.06
CA PRO A 34 2.13 -3.96 1.95
C PRO A 34 2.82 -4.08 3.32
N LYS A 35 4.15 -4.20 3.30
CA LYS A 35 4.94 -4.45 4.52
C LYS A 35 4.79 -3.32 5.54
N TRP A 36 4.75 -2.06 5.10
CA TRP A 36 4.55 -0.91 5.99
C TRP A 36 3.23 -1.01 6.75
N LEU A 37 2.14 -1.42 6.09
CA LEU A 37 0.84 -1.56 6.73
C LEU A 37 0.84 -2.71 7.73
N VAL A 38 1.50 -3.83 7.40
CA VAL A 38 1.65 -4.96 8.34
C VAL A 38 2.46 -4.53 9.55
N THR A 39 3.62 -3.91 9.35
CA THR A 39 4.48 -3.42 10.43
C THR A 39 3.77 -2.37 11.28
N ALA A 40 2.97 -1.49 10.67
CA ALA A 40 2.20 -0.50 11.40
C ALA A 40 1.08 -1.15 12.23
N LEU A 41 0.39 -2.16 11.68
CA LEU A 41 -0.57 -2.98 12.45
C LEU A 41 0.10 -3.70 13.62
N GLU A 42 1.33 -4.19 13.43
CA GLU A 42 2.12 -4.82 14.50
C GLU A 42 2.57 -3.81 15.57
N SER A 43 2.85 -2.56 15.18
CA SER A 43 3.16 -1.46 16.10
C SER A 43 1.94 -0.93 16.88
N GLY A 44 0.73 -1.44 16.60
CA GLY A 44 -0.51 -1.01 17.24
C GLY A 44 -1.24 0.14 16.53
N CYS A 45 -0.78 0.56 15.34
CA CYS A 45 -1.54 1.46 14.48
C CYS A 45 -2.63 0.69 13.74
N THR A 46 -3.61 1.39 13.19
CA THR A 46 -4.67 0.78 12.38
C THR A 46 -4.53 1.20 10.93
N ALA A 47 -5.07 0.41 10.01
CA ALA A 47 -5.08 0.79 8.60
C ALA A 47 -5.81 2.13 8.36
N GLU A 48 -6.80 2.45 9.19
CA GLU A 48 -7.59 3.67 9.10
C GLU A 48 -6.79 4.94 9.41
N ASP A 49 -5.80 4.85 10.29
CA ASP A 49 -4.87 5.94 10.59
C ASP A 49 -4.07 6.39 9.35
N PHE A 50 -3.87 5.47 8.42
CA PHE A 50 -3.13 5.71 7.18
C PHE A 50 -4.05 6.04 6.01
N ALA A 51 -5.37 6.18 6.22
CA ALA A 51 -6.29 6.51 5.15
C ALA A 51 -6.05 7.96 4.67
N ILE A 52 -6.02 8.16 3.35
CA ILE A 52 -5.90 9.48 2.71
C ILE A 52 -7.21 9.93 2.07
#